data_AF-A0A1I2QEF3-F1
#
_entry.id   AF-A0A1I2QEF3-F1
#
_cell.length_a   1.000
_cell.length_b   1.000
_cell.length_c   1.000
_cell.angle_alpha   90.00
_cell.angle_beta   90.00
_cell.angle_gamma   90.00
#
_symmetry.space_group_name_H-M   'P 1'
#
loop_
_entity.id
_entity.type
_entity.pdbx_description
1 polymer ?
#
loop_
_entity_poly.entity_id
_entity_poly.type
_entity_poly.pdbx_seq_one_letter_code
_entity_poly.pdbx_strand_id
1 'polypeptide(L)'
;MKDHTGRAALEQGQLYLTAQEFDRLRADISVPTAPGDLPDIVTAAQRLATLTDLIKNLSDEVLFRATNGDPELNLAPVISAFTAAAVPAGRAVEHYTEALHQVSFLNQFADAPHSGDLRDAREAAFYVIQERLENVRNSLQEVVGTLRGEADRLDGTPQRILAALSRSAHPANSIYRQPPDADVPRQTPTRLAYTPAPRHAR
;
A
#
# COMPACT_ATOMS: atom_id res chain seq x y z
N MET A 1 -8.16 17.32 -31.27
CA MET A 1 -7.73 17.36 -29.86
C MET A 1 -8.11 16.01 -29.28
N LYS A 2 -7.17 15.05 -29.27
CA LYS A 2 -7.44 13.67 -28.85
C LYS A 2 -7.51 13.61 -27.32
N ASP A 3 -8.45 12.84 -26.81
CA ASP A 3 -8.83 12.74 -25.40
C ASP A 3 -7.82 11.87 -24.61
N HIS A 4 -6.60 12.36 -24.48
CA HIS A 4 -5.52 11.68 -23.75
C HIS A 4 -5.79 11.63 -22.23
N THR A 5 -6.59 12.57 -21.72
CA THR A 5 -6.97 12.66 -20.31
C THR A 5 -7.94 11.53 -19.92
N GLY A 6 -8.92 11.21 -20.76
CA GLY A 6 -9.83 10.09 -20.52
C GLY A 6 -9.11 8.74 -20.43
N ARG A 7 -8.10 8.51 -21.29
CA ARG A 7 -7.36 7.24 -21.28
C ARG A 7 -6.41 7.09 -20.10
N ALA A 8 -5.68 8.15 -19.72
CA ALA A 8 -4.83 8.10 -18.53
C ALA A 8 -5.62 7.78 -17.25
N ALA A 9 -6.81 8.37 -17.10
CA ALA A 9 -7.72 8.07 -16.00
C ALA A 9 -8.20 6.60 -16.00
N LEU A 10 -8.41 6.00 -17.18
CA LEU A 10 -8.75 4.58 -17.30
C LEU A 10 -7.59 3.68 -16.86
N GLU A 11 -6.36 3.96 -17.30
CA GLU A 11 -5.19 3.15 -16.91
C GLU A 11 -4.90 3.28 -15.40
N GLN A 12 -5.02 4.48 -14.85
CA GLN A 12 -4.94 4.72 -13.41
C GLN A 12 -6.02 3.95 -12.66
N GLY A 13 -7.27 4.02 -13.14
CA GLY A 13 -8.40 3.28 -12.57
C GLY A 13 -8.12 1.78 -12.53
N GLN A 14 -7.56 1.22 -13.60
CA GLN A 14 -7.23 -0.20 -13.66
C GLN A 14 -6.19 -0.59 -12.60
N LEU A 15 -5.11 0.20 -12.44
CA LEU A 15 -4.10 -0.08 -11.40
C LEU A 15 -4.71 -0.07 -9.99
N TYR A 16 -5.61 0.88 -9.68
CA TYR A 16 -6.30 0.90 -8.39
C TYR A 16 -7.26 -0.28 -8.21
N LEU A 17 -8.00 -0.67 -9.25
CA LEU A 17 -8.91 -1.81 -9.21
C LEU A 17 -8.14 -3.10 -8.94
N THR A 18 -7.07 -3.36 -9.68
CA THR A 18 -6.22 -4.53 -9.44
C THR A 18 -5.61 -4.49 -8.03
N ALA A 19 -5.11 -3.33 -7.58
CA ALA A 19 -4.61 -3.17 -6.23
C ALA A 19 -5.69 -3.50 -5.17
N GLN A 20 -6.94 -3.12 -5.40
CA GLN A 20 -8.04 -3.42 -4.50
C GLN A 20 -8.34 -4.93 -4.43
N GLU A 21 -8.23 -5.66 -5.53
CA GLU A 21 -8.41 -7.13 -5.54
C GLU A 21 -7.34 -7.84 -4.71
N PHE A 22 -6.07 -7.44 -4.85
CA PHE A 22 -4.99 -7.94 -4.00
C PHE A 22 -5.18 -7.57 -2.52
N ASP A 23 -5.67 -6.36 -2.22
CA ASP A 23 -5.93 -5.90 -0.86
C ASP A 23 -7.07 -6.70 -0.20
N ARG A 24 -8.12 -7.04 -0.97
CA ARG A 24 -9.19 -7.95 -0.53
C ARG A 24 -8.65 -9.33 -0.20
N LEU A 25 -7.87 -9.93 -1.11
CA LEU A 25 -7.26 -11.24 -0.84
C LEU A 25 -6.34 -11.20 0.39
N ARG A 26 -5.57 -10.12 0.59
CA ARG A 26 -4.74 -9.94 1.79
C ARG A 26 -5.57 -9.90 3.07
N ALA A 27 -6.71 -9.21 3.04
CA ALA A 27 -7.61 -9.12 4.20
C ALA A 27 -8.27 -10.48 4.52
N ASP A 28 -8.56 -11.25 3.49
CA ASP A 28 -9.16 -12.58 3.57
C ASP A 28 -8.19 -13.66 4.09
N ILE A 29 -6.88 -13.47 3.91
CA ILE A 29 -5.84 -14.36 4.45
C ILE A 29 -5.51 -13.92 5.87
N SER A 30 -5.99 -14.69 6.84
CA SER A 30 -5.69 -14.50 8.27
C SER A 30 -4.47 -15.32 8.68
N VAL A 31 -3.68 -14.78 9.61
CA VAL A 31 -2.58 -15.52 10.25
C VAL A 31 -3.18 -16.21 11.48
N PRO A 32 -3.15 -17.56 11.56
CA PRO A 32 -3.73 -18.28 12.68
C PRO A 32 -2.95 -17.97 13.96
N THR A 33 -3.62 -17.84 15.10
CA THR A 33 -2.96 -17.61 16.40
C THR A 33 -2.86 -18.88 17.23
N ALA A 34 -3.75 -19.83 16.98
CA ALA A 34 -3.75 -21.16 17.53
C ALA A 34 -4.00 -22.21 16.42
N PRO A 35 -3.66 -23.49 16.64
CA PRO A 35 -3.89 -24.56 15.66
C PRO A 35 -5.36 -24.69 15.21
N GLY A 36 -6.33 -24.35 16.08
CA GLY A 36 -7.75 -24.37 15.75
C GLY A 36 -8.20 -23.27 14.79
N ASP A 37 -7.36 -22.25 14.56
CA ASP A 37 -7.64 -21.14 13.64
C ASP A 37 -7.19 -21.46 12.20
N LEU A 38 -6.54 -22.61 11.99
CA LEU A 38 -6.04 -23.00 10.68
C LEU A 38 -7.21 -23.19 9.69
N PRO A 39 -7.08 -22.70 8.44
CA PRO A 39 -8.04 -23.02 7.41
C PRO A 39 -8.01 -24.53 7.12
N ASP A 40 -9.16 -25.11 6.80
CA ASP A 40 -9.18 -26.45 6.22
C ASP A 40 -8.48 -26.48 4.85
N ILE A 41 -8.15 -27.69 4.38
CA ILE A 41 -7.40 -27.87 3.14
C ILE A 41 -8.15 -27.34 1.91
N VAL A 42 -9.48 -27.37 1.91
CA VAL A 42 -10.32 -26.90 0.79
C VAL A 42 -10.28 -25.38 0.71
N THR A 43 -10.48 -24.71 1.84
CA THR A 43 -10.38 -23.27 2.01
C THR A 43 -8.97 -22.80 1.63
N ALA A 44 -7.94 -23.49 2.13
CA ALA A 44 -6.56 -23.17 1.82
C ALA A 44 -6.29 -23.28 0.29
N ALA A 45 -6.75 -24.34 -0.36
CA ALA A 45 -6.60 -24.54 -1.80
C ALA A 45 -7.38 -23.48 -2.63
N GLN A 46 -8.58 -23.10 -2.19
CA GLN A 46 -9.37 -22.04 -2.84
C GLN A 46 -8.65 -20.70 -2.81
N ARG A 47 -8.04 -20.34 -1.67
CA ARG A 47 -7.25 -19.11 -1.54
C ARG A 47 -6.02 -19.12 -2.45
N LEU A 48 -5.34 -20.26 -2.58
CA LEU A 48 -4.24 -20.40 -3.55
C LEU A 48 -4.75 -20.19 -4.98
N ALA A 49 -5.89 -20.79 -5.34
CA ALA A 49 -6.48 -20.62 -6.66
C ALA A 49 -6.79 -19.15 -6.96
N THR A 50 -7.41 -18.43 -6.02
CA THR A 50 -7.64 -16.98 -6.13
C THR A 50 -6.34 -16.21 -6.31
N LEU A 51 -5.29 -16.51 -5.54
CA LEU A 51 -4.00 -15.85 -5.67
C LEU A 51 -3.38 -16.06 -7.06
N THR A 52 -3.41 -17.29 -7.57
CA THR A 52 -2.87 -17.60 -8.90
C THR A 52 -3.66 -16.94 -10.02
N ASP A 53 -4.98 -16.78 -9.86
CA ASP A 53 -5.83 -16.08 -10.83
C ASP A 53 -5.49 -14.58 -10.89
N LEU A 54 -5.25 -13.93 -9.74
CA LEU A 54 -4.82 -12.53 -9.72
C LEU A 54 -3.45 -12.33 -10.39
N ILE A 55 -2.52 -13.26 -10.26
CA ILE A 55 -1.22 -13.21 -10.96
C ILE A 55 -1.37 -13.40 -12.46
N LYS A 56 -2.27 -14.31 -12.86
CA LYS A 56 -2.64 -14.46 -14.26
C LYS A 56 -3.19 -13.15 -14.80
N ASN A 57 -4.07 -12.47 -14.06
CA ASN A 57 -4.62 -11.17 -14.45
C ASN A 57 -3.51 -10.12 -14.65
N LEU A 58 -2.49 -10.05 -13.78
CA LEU A 58 -1.33 -9.17 -14.01
C LEU A 58 -0.65 -9.45 -15.36
N SER A 59 -0.48 -10.72 -15.71
CA SER A 59 0.15 -11.11 -16.98
C SER A 59 -0.74 -10.83 -18.18
N ASP A 60 -2.05 -11.08 -18.05
CA ASP A 60 -3.05 -10.77 -19.07
C ASP A 60 -3.10 -9.25 -19.34
N GLU A 61 -2.99 -8.42 -18.31
CA GLU A 61 -2.96 -6.96 -18.43
C GLU A 61 -1.70 -6.43 -19.14
N VAL A 62 -0.55 -7.07 -18.91
CA VAL A 62 0.70 -6.78 -19.64
C VAL A 62 0.56 -7.17 -21.11
N LEU A 63 0.08 -8.39 -21.38
CA LEU A 63 -0.12 -8.89 -22.75
C LEU A 63 -1.11 -8.01 -23.50
N PHE A 64 -2.24 -7.67 -22.88
CA PHE A 64 -3.27 -6.82 -23.46
C PHE A 64 -2.70 -5.47 -23.89
N ARG A 65 -1.93 -4.79 -23.04
CA ARG A 65 -1.32 -3.48 -23.35
C ARG A 65 -0.20 -3.57 -24.37
N ALA A 66 0.59 -4.64 -24.34
CA ALA A 66 1.67 -4.83 -25.29
C ALA A 66 1.15 -5.11 -26.72
N THR A 67 -0.02 -5.75 -26.85
CA THR A 67 -0.59 -6.16 -28.15
C THR A 67 -1.65 -5.21 -28.69
N ASN A 68 -2.44 -4.58 -27.81
CA ASN A 68 -3.55 -3.68 -28.18
C ASN A 68 -3.27 -2.22 -27.83
N GLY A 69 -2.03 -1.89 -27.46
CA GLY A 69 -1.62 -0.52 -27.18
C GLY A 69 -1.73 0.37 -28.42
N ASP A 70 -2.38 1.51 -28.27
CA ASP A 70 -2.34 2.57 -29.28
C ASP A 70 -0.89 3.08 -29.40
N PRO A 71 -0.26 3.06 -30.59
CA PRO A 71 1.10 3.55 -30.80
C PRO A 71 1.34 5.00 -30.35
N GLU A 72 0.28 5.80 -30.25
CA GLU A 72 0.35 7.20 -29.80
C GLU A 72 0.32 7.34 -28.27
N LEU A 73 0.04 6.27 -27.52
CA LEU A 73 -0.03 6.26 -26.06
C LEU A 73 1.21 5.58 -25.45
N ASN A 74 1.91 6.30 -24.57
CA ASN A 74 3.02 5.73 -23.82
C ASN A 74 2.50 4.83 -22.68
N LEU A 75 2.23 3.55 -22.98
CA LEU A 75 1.80 2.55 -22.00
C LEU A 75 2.96 1.89 -21.23
N ALA A 76 4.21 2.23 -21.53
CA ALA A 76 5.37 1.64 -20.88
C ALA A 76 5.36 1.76 -19.34
N PRO A 77 4.94 2.89 -18.73
CA PRO A 77 4.82 2.99 -17.27
C PRO A 77 3.79 2.02 -16.69
N VAL A 78 2.65 1.85 -17.36
CA VAL A 78 1.58 0.96 -16.91
C VAL A 78 2.01 -0.50 -17.01
N ILE A 79 2.66 -0.88 -18.12
CA ILE A 79 3.25 -2.21 -18.29
C ILE A 79 4.30 -2.46 -17.20
N SER A 80 5.17 -1.48 -16.93
CA SER A 80 6.17 -1.57 -15.87
C SER A 80 5.54 -1.74 -14.48
N ALA A 81 4.40 -1.10 -14.22
CA ALA A 81 3.69 -1.24 -12.94
C ALA A 81 3.20 -2.67 -12.74
N PHE A 82 2.56 -3.27 -13.74
CA PHE A 82 2.07 -4.64 -13.66
C PHE A 82 3.21 -5.67 -13.56
N THR A 83 4.29 -5.50 -14.33
CA THR A 83 5.44 -6.41 -14.24
C THR A 83 6.18 -6.27 -12.91
N ALA A 84 6.32 -5.06 -12.39
CA ALA A 84 6.90 -4.83 -11.06
C ALA A 84 6.04 -5.47 -9.96
N ALA A 85 4.71 -5.36 -10.05
CA ALA A 85 3.77 -5.98 -9.12
C ALA A 85 3.77 -7.52 -9.19
N ALA A 86 4.09 -8.11 -10.35
CA ALA A 86 4.14 -9.56 -10.50
C ALA A 86 5.25 -10.21 -9.65
N VAL A 87 6.34 -9.49 -9.36
CA VAL A 87 7.46 -10.02 -8.56
C VAL A 87 7.04 -10.35 -7.11
N PRO A 88 6.53 -9.41 -6.30
CA PRO A 88 6.00 -9.75 -4.97
C PRO A 88 4.81 -10.70 -5.03
N ALA A 89 3.98 -10.65 -6.07
CA ALA A 89 2.87 -11.61 -6.21
C ALA A 89 3.38 -13.05 -6.38
N GLY A 90 4.45 -13.26 -7.16
CA GLY A 90 5.11 -14.56 -7.29
C GLY A 90 5.66 -15.09 -5.96
N ARG A 91 6.29 -14.23 -5.15
CA ARG A 91 6.72 -14.59 -3.78
C ARG A 91 5.54 -14.96 -2.88
N ALA A 92 4.41 -14.27 -3.01
CA ALA A 92 3.20 -14.62 -2.28
C ALA A 92 2.75 -16.05 -2.61
N VAL A 93 2.80 -16.46 -3.89
CA VAL A 93 2.47 -17.85 -4.26
C VAL A 93 3.46 -18.83 -3.66
N GLU A 94 4.76 -18.57 -3.76
CA GLU A 94 5.79 -19.42 -3.16
C GLU A 94 5.49 -19.67 -1.67
N HIS A 95 5.35 -18.60 -0.88
CA HIS A 95 5.04 -18.71 0.54
C HIS A 95 3.71 -19.44 0.80
N TYR A 96 2.67 -19.13 0.03
CA TYR A 96 1.36 -19.76 0.23
C TYR A 96 1.37 -21.25 -0.10
N THR A 97 2.08 -21.66 -1.16
CA THR A 97 2.21 -23.08 -1.52
C THR A 97 2.96 -23.86 -0.44
N GLU A 98 3.94 -23.26 0.22
CA GLU A 98 4.61 -23.90 1.35
C GLU A 98 3.71 -24.01 2.58
N ALA A 99 2.91 -22.98 2.89
CA ALA A 99 1.89 -23.06 3.93
C ALA A 99 0.87 -24.17 3.63
N LEU A 100 0.39 -24.26 2.38
CA LEU A 100 -0.56 -25.30 1.95
C LEU A 100 0.02 -26.70 2.09
N HIS A 101 1.31 -26.89 1.78
CA HIS A 101 1.99 -28.16 1.98
C HIS A 101 1.97 -28.58 3.46
N GLN A 102 2.22 -27.65 4.39
CA GLN A 102 2.13 -27.93 5.82
C GLN A 102 0.71 -28.19 6.29
N VAL A 103 -0.30 -27.48 5.77
CA VAL A 103 -1.73 -27.77 6.04
C VAL A 103 -2.07 -29.20 5.59
N SER A 104 -1.58 -29.61 4.42
CA SER A 104 -1.78 -30.98 3.92
C SER A 104 -1.14 -32.03 4.83
N PHE A 105 0.08 -31.77 5.33
CA PHE A 105 0.74 -32.62 6.32
C PHE A 105 -0.12 -32.76 7.59
N LEU A 106 -0.60 -31.65 8.15
CA LEU A 106 -1.46 -31.67 9.34
C LEU A 106 -2.76 -32.45 9.09
N ASN A 107 -3.38 -32.27 7.92
CA ASN A 107 -4.58 -32.99 7.51
C ASN A 107 -4.33 -34.51 7.34
N GLN A 108 -3.22 -34.89 6.69
CA GLN A 108 -2.84 -36.29 6.49
C GLN A 108 -2.71 -37.05 7.83
N PHE A 109 -2.17 -36.37 8.84
CA PHE A 109 -1.91 -36.98 10.14
C PHE A 109 -2.95 -36.62 11.19
N ALA A 110 -4.11 -36.07 10.87
CA ALA A 110 -5.09 -35.63 11.87
C ALA A 110 -5.48 -36.74 12.87
N ASP A 111 -5.73 -37.96 12.37
CA ASP A 111 -6.18 -39.11 13.17
C ASP A 111 -5.04 -40.02 13.64
N ALA A 112 -3.78 -39.68 13.31
CA ALA A 112 -2.64 -40.51 13.68
C ALA A 112 -2.39 -40.48 15.20
N PRO A 113 -2.03 -41.64 15.81
CA PRO A 113 -1.74 -41.73 17.24
C PRO A 113 -0.67 -40.72 17.67
N HIS A 114 -0.85 -40.14 18.87
CA HIS A 114 0.11 -39.20 19.42
C HIS A 114 1.41 -39.90 19.82
N SER A 115 2.46 -39.74 19.02
CA SER A 115 3.86 -39.93 19.45
C SER A 115 4.49 -38.58 19.83
N GLY A 116 5.63 -38.61 20.52
CA GLY A 116 6.41 -37.40 20.81
C GLY A 116 6.84 -36.71 19.51
N ASP A 117 7.50 -37.45 18.63
CA ASP A 117 7.99 -36.92 17.34
C ASP A 117 6.88 -36.31 16.47
N LEU A 118 5.69 -36.93 16.44
CA LEU A 118 4.57 -36.39 15.66
C LEU A 118 3.98 -35.13 16.28
N ARG A 119 4.01 -35.00 17.61
CA ARG A 119 3.62 -33.76 18.29
C ARG A 119 4.54 -32.62 17.91
N ASP A 120 5.85 -32.84 18.00
CA ASP A 120 6.86 -31.85 17.68
C ASP A 120 6.79 -31.45 16.20
N ALA A 121 6.58 -32.43 15.30
CA ALA A 121 6.39 -32.16 13.88
C ALA A 121 5.12 -31.34 13.58
N ARG A 122 4.00 -31.60 14.25
CA ARG A 122 2.76 -30.81 14.10
C ARG A 122 2.94 -29.38 14.61
N GLU A 123 3.65 -29.20 15.71
CA GLU A 123 3.97 -27.88 16.24
C GLU A 123 4.90 -27.10 15.30
N ALA A 124 5.95 -27.73 14.79
CA ALA A 124 6.83 -27.13 13.80
C ALA A 124 6.08 -26.73 12.52
N ALA A 125 5.21 -27.61 12.00
CA ALA A 125 4.38 -27.31 10.83
C ALA A 125 3.46 -26.11 11.09
N PHE A 126 2.87 -25.99 12.28
CA PHE A 126 2.05 -24.84 12.65
C PHE A 126 2.83 -23.51 12.60
N TYR A 127 4.04 -23.46 13.17
CA TYR A 127 4.86 -22.25 13.11
C TYR A 127 5.29 -21.89 11.69
N VAL A 128 5.61 -22.88 10.86
CA VAL A 128 5.90 -22.64 9.43
C VAL A 128 4.67 -22.04 8.74
N ILE A 129 3.46 -22.56 9.00
CA ILE A 129 2.23 -21.99 8.42
C ILE A 129 2.07 -20.52 8.83
N GLN A 130 2.25 -20.19 10.11
CA GLN A 130 2.15 -18.82 10.59
C GLN A 130 3.13 -17.89 9.87
N GLU A 131 4.41 -18.22 9.87
CA GLU A 131 5.46 -17.44 9.21
C GLU A 131 5.18 -17.26 7.72
N ARG A 132 4.79 -18.34 7.03
CA ARG A 132 4.50 -18.29 5.60
C ARG A 132 3.28 -17.43 5.30
N LEU A 133 2.20 -17.52 6.08
CA LEU A 133 1.02 -16.67 5.89
C LEU A 133 1.29 -15.19 6.21
N GLU A 134 2.16 -14.88 7.17
CA GLU A 134 2.65 -13.52 7.39
C GLU A 134 3.40 -12.99 6.16
N ASN A 135 4.31 -13.79 5.61
CA ASN A 135 5.08 -13.42 4.43
C ASN A 135 4.22 -13.27 3.18
N VAL A 136 3.16 -14.08 3.03
CA VAL A 136 2.13 -13.88 2.00
C VAL A 136 1.51 -12.50 2.16
N ARG A 137 1.00 -12.16 3.36
CA ARG A 137 0.33 -10.87 3.57
C ARG A 137 1.27 -9.69 3.30
N ASN A 138 2.53 -9.78 3.72
CA ASN A 138 3.54 -8.77 3.44
C ASN A 138 3.81 -8.62 1.94
N SER A 139 3.94 -9.73 1.22
CA SER A 139 4.13 -9.73 -0.23
C SER A 139 2.92 -9.13 -0.96
N LEU A 140 1.69 -9.48 -0.56
CA LEU A 140 0.47 -8.88 -1.12
C LEU A 140 0.38 -7.38 -0.81
N GLN A 141 0.80 -6.95 0.38
CA GLN A 141 0.88 -5.51 0.72
C GLN A 141 1.86 -4.76 -0.19
N GLU A 142 2.99 -5.38 -0.56
CA GLU A 142 3.95 -4.83 -1.51
C GLU A 142 3.37 -4.70 -2.92
N VAL A 143 2.61 -5.71 -3.38
CA VAL A 143 1.85 -5.64 -4.66
C VAL A 143 0.92 -4.42 -4.65
N VAL A 144 0.10 -4.30 -3.60
CA VAL A 144 -0.86 -3.19 -3.45
C VAL A 144 -0.14 -1.84 -3.45
N GLY A 145 0.96 -1.72 -2.69
CA GLY A 145 1.75 -0.49 -2.61
C GLY A 145 2.37 -0.10 -3.96
N THR A 146 2.86 -1.08 -4.70
CA THR A 146 3.43 -0.89 -6.05
C THR A 146 2.38 -0.36 -7.02
N LEU A 147 1.24 -1.04 -7.13
CA LEU A 147 0.17 -0.66 -8.06
C LEU A 147 -0.43 0.71 -7.73
N ARG A 148 -0.73 0.98 -6.45
CA ARG A 148 -1.25 2.30 -6.03
C ARG A 148 -0.22 3.40 -6.24
N GLY A 149 1.04 3.15 -5.91
CA GLY A 149 2.12 4.12 -6.07
C GLY A 149 2.37 4.49 -7.54
N GLU A 150 2.25 3.53 -8.46
CA GLU A 150 2.31 3.81 -9.90
C GLU A 150 1.05 4.52 -10.41
N ALA A 151 -0.13 4.16 -9.91
CA ALA A 151 -1.38 4.86 -10.23
C ALA A 151 -1.30 6.35 -9.85
N ASP A 152 -0.79 6.67 -8.66
CA ASP A 152 -0.59 8.06 -8.21
C ASP A 152 0.35 8.85 -9.13
N ARG A 153 1.35 8.18 -9.73
CA ARG A 153 2.33 8.82 -10.63
C ARG A 153 1.77 9.11 -12.02
N LEU A 154 0.80 8.32 -12.49
CA LEU A 154 0.15 8.53 -13.79
C LEU A 154 -0.68 9.82 -13.85
N ASP A 155 -1.20 10.29 -12.72
CA ASP A 155 -1.95 11.55 -12.61
C ASP A 155 -1.04 12.80 -12.55
N GLY A 156 0.26 12.64 -12.78
CA GLY A 156 1.19 13.77 -12.88
C GLY A 156 1.39 14.55 -11.57
N THR A 157 0.96 14.01 -10.42
CA THR A 157 1.18 14.63 -9.11
C THR A 157 2.38 13.96 -8.42
N PRO A 158 3.63 14.43 -8.62
CA PRO A 158 4.76 13.88 -7.91
C PRO A 158 4.53 13.96 -6.39
N GLN A 159 4.80 12.88 -5.66
CA GLN A 159 4.58 12.76 -4.21
C GLN A 159 5.20 13.91 -3.39
N ARG A 160 6.23 14.58 -3.90
CA ARG A 160 6.80 15.79 -3.29
C ARG A 160 5.80 16.95 -3.18
N ILE A 161 4.87 17.07 -4.12
CA ILE A 161 3.83 18.11 -4.13
C ILE A 161 2.74 17.78 -3.09
N LEU A 162 2.33 16.52 -2.96
CA LEU A 162 1.37 16.11 -1.92
C LEU A 162 1.96 16.21 -0.50
N ALA A 163 3.24 15.87 -0.33
CA ALA A 163 3.96 16.06 0.93
C ALA A 163 4.21 17.55 1.27
N ALA A 164 4.31 18.42 0.26
CA ALA A 164 4.39 19.87 0.45
C ALA A 164 3.01 20.47 0.77
N LEU A 165 1.95 20.00 0.11
CA LEU A 165 0.55 20.42 0.35
C LEU A 165 0.04 20.00 1.74
N SER A 166 0.44 18.82 2.24
CA SER A 166 0.09 18.39 3.60
C SER A 166 0.84 19.17 4.68
N ARG A 167 1.97 19.80 4.35
CA ARG A 167 2.74 20.70 5.23
C ARG A 167 2.30 22.16 5.12
N SER A 168 1.59 22.54 4.06
CA SER A 168 1.03 23.88 3.93
C SER A 168 -0.28 23.99 4.73
N ALA A 169 -0.15 24.24 6.03
CA ALA A 169 -1.19 24.95 6.77
C ALA A 169 -1.17 26.43 6.32
N HIS A 170 -1.75 26.73 5.17
CA HIS A 170 -2.03 28.11 4.75
C HIS A 170 -3.43 28.19 4.13
N PRO A 171 -4.39 28.85 4.78
CA PRO A 171 -5.68 29.12 4.18
C PRO A 171 -5.52 30.28 3.20
N ALA A 172 -5.15 30.00 1.96
CA ALA A 172 -5.12 30.99 0.90
C ALA A 172 -6.28 30.71 -0.07
N ASN A 173 -7.45 31.28 0.26
CA ASN A 173 -8.37 31.93 -0.67
C ASN A 173 -9.72 32.21 0.04
N SER A 174 -9.72 33.11 1.02
CA SER A 174 -10.92 33.89 1.33
C SER A 174 -11.05 34.98 0.27
N ILE A 175 -12.08 34.87 -0.56
CA ILE A 175 -12.39 35.76 -1.69
C ILE A 175 -13.05 37.07 -1.18
N TYR A 176 -13.11 37.30 0.14
CA TYR A 176 -13.61 38.55 0.71
C TYR A 176 -12.48 39.57 0.87
N ARG A 177 -12.30 40.34 -0.21
CA ARG A 177 -11.68 41.65 -0.22
C ARG A 177 -12.52 42.59 0.65
N GLN A 178 -12.00 43.00 1.80
CA GLN A 178 -12.57 44.10 2.58
C GLN A 178 -11.69 45.35 2.39
N PRO A 179 -12.25 46.53 2.04
CA PRO A 179 -11.45 47.73 1.73
C PRO A 179 -10.88 48.38 3.00
N PRO A 180 -9.82 49.21 2.88
CA PRO A 180 -9.23 49.88 4.03
C PRO A 180 -10.06 51.11 4.39
N ASP A 181 -10.71 51.09 5.56
CA ASP A 181 -11.22 52.31 6.19
C ASP A 181 -10.16 52.91 7.11
N ALA A 182 -9.94 54.20 6.89
CA ALA A 182 -9.00 55.05 7.61
C ALA A 182 -9.54 55.48 8.99
N ASP A 183 -8.57 55.76 9.88
CA ASP A 183 -8.62 56.63 11.07
C ASP A 183 -9.62 56.37 12.19
N VAL A 184 -9.12 55.90 13.36
CA VAL A 184 -9.41 56.49 14.69
C VAL A 184 -8.20 56.26 15.65
N PRO A 185 -7.77 57.25 16.47
CA PRO A 185 -6.46 57.28 17.14
C PRO A 185 -6.47 56.75 18.58
N ARG A 186 -5.32 56.27 19.09
CA ARG A 186 -5.11 56.08 20.56
C ARG A 186 -3.69 56.36 21.07
N GLN A 187 -3.61 57.44 21.85
CA GLN A 187 -3.04 57.53 23.22
C GLN A 187 -1.51 57.45 23.43
N THR A 188 -0.90 58.60 23.72
CA THR A 188 0.20 58.76 24.71
C THR A 188 -0.37 58.55 26.13
N PRO A 189 0.41 58.22 27.19
CA PRO A 189 1.81 58.59 27.48
C PRO A 189 2.68 57.42 28.02
N THR A 190 4.00 57.51 28.19
CA THR A 190 4.61 57.98 29.45
C THR A 190 6.13 57.98 29.32
N ARG A 191 6.72 59.11 29.70
CA ARG A 191 8.15 59.39 29.85
C ARG A 191 8.63 58.75 31.16
N LEU A 192 9.64 57.86 31.12
CA LEU A 192 10.42 57.54 32.32
C LEU A 192 11.81 58.16 32.20
N ALA A 193 12.11 58.93 33.23
CA ALA A 193 13.24 59.82 33.34
C ALA A 193 14.57 59.07 33.43
N TYR A 194 15.55 59.67 32.78
CA TYR A 194 16.98 59.45 32.99
C TYR A 194 17.39 59.99 34.36
N THR A 195 18.21 59.23 35.10
CA THR A 195 19.19 59.80 36.03
C THR A 195 20.45 58.93 36.11
N PRO A 196 21.65 59.53 36.27
CA PRO A 196 22.94 58.89 35.97
C PRO A 196 23.81 58.59 37.20
N ALA A 197 25.01 58.03 36.89
CA ALA A 197 26.33 58.24 37.54
C ALA A 197 26.83 57.14 38.53
N PRO A 198 28.13 57.14 38.93
CA PRO A 198 29.36 57.10 38.12
C PRO A 198 30.51 56.21 38.73
N ARG A 199 31.71 56.28 38.08
CA ARG A 199 33.11 56.00 38.56
C ARG A 199 33.64 54.57 38.43
N HIS A 200 34.93 54.28 38.13
CA HIS A 200 36.17 55.03 37.91
C HIS A 200 37.15 54.09 37.16
N ALA A 201 37.96 54.57 36.20
CA ALA A 201 39.42 54.73 36.25
C ALA A 201 39.91 54.41 34.80
N ARG A 202 40.88 55.04 34.18
CA ARG A 202 42.16 55.58 34.65
C ARG A 202 42.69 56.56 33.61
#